data_AF-A0A7S2GEK5-F1
#
_entry.id   AF-A0A7S2GEK5-F1
#
_cell.length_a   1.000
_cell.length_b   1.000
_cell.length_c   1.000
_cell.angle_alpha   90.00
_cell.angle_beta   90.00
_cell.angle_gamma   90.00
#
_symmetry.space_group_name_H-M   'P 1'
#
loop_
_entity.id
_entity.type
_entity.pdbx_description
1 polymer ?
#
loop_
_entity_poly.entity_id
_entity_poly.type
_entity_poly.pdbx_seq_one_letter_code
_entity_poly.pdbx_strand_id
1 'polypeptide(L)'
;KASAIVAACTVLPTATAAFMNFTVYSSPVQLRYGEVFNSLQGPLRLPAEVVNRYADGKSALAITGFDVDMVRRGEDGSEIKVKLDDHYLHHYALNLGSDSAMQKMLGMAHEDPMFARMLSGCHAMKRTAVHSFNTKLRKEQGQSGVGKILVLGSASGAEYRNNPQRFEKPFRAVVVKPEVWVPLLHIINTKGSTSSKMPWSP
;
A
#
# COMPACT_ATOMS: atom_id res chain seq x y z
N LYS A 1 26.62 14.30 56.48
CA LYS A 1 26.58 15.21 55.30
C LYS A 1 26.03 14.40 54.14
N ALA A 2 24.74 14.57 53.82
CA ALA A 2 24.10 13.84 52.72
C ALA A 2 24.09 14.73 51.48
N SER A 3 24.68 14.26 50.39
CA SER A 3 24.66 14.92 49.10
C SER A 3 23.55 14.31 48.25
N ALA A 4 22.62 15.13 47.78
CA ALA A 4 21.60 14.74 46.80
C ALA A 4 22.09 15.11 45.39
N ILE A 5 21.95 14.18 44.44
CA ILE A 5 22.16 14.43 43.01
C ILE A 5 20.83 14.88 42.41
N VAL A 6 20.76 16.12 41.94
CA VAL A 6 19.64 16.63 41.15
C VAL A 6 19.94 16.37 39.68
N ALA A 7 19.28 15.38 39.09
CA ALA A 7 19.29 15.16 37.64
C ALA A 7 18.22 16.05 37.01
N ALA A 8 18.63 17.17 36.41
CA ALA A 8 17.76 17.99 35.58
C ALA A 8 17.51 17.26 34.24
N CYS A 9 16.34 16.64 34.11
CA CYS A 9 15.88 16.07 32.85
C CYS A 9 15.18 17.18 32.04
N THR A 10 15.92 17.83 31.16
CA THR A 10 15.36 18.78 30.19
C THR A 10 14.60 17.99 29.13
N VAL A 11 13.28 17.93 29.27
CA VAL A 11 12.40 17.41 28.22
C VAL A 11 12.34 18.47 27.12
N LEU A 12 13.14 18.30 26.07
CA LEU A 12 13.03 19.16 24.88
C LEU A 12 11.63 18.99 24.29
N PRO A 13 10.95 20.08 23.90
CA PRO A 13 9.66 19.99 23.23
C PRO A 13 9.85 19.19 21.94
N THR A 14 9.22 18.02 21.88
CA THR A 14 9.15 17.23 20.66
C THR A 14 8.32 18.01 19.65
N ALA A 15 8.97 18.48 18.58
CA ALA A 15 8.27 19.07 17.45
C ALA A 15 7.14 18.12 17.03
N THR A 16 5.90 18.62 17.09
CA THR A 16 4.72 17.87 16.62
C THR A 16 4.91 17.59 15.14
N ALA A 17 5.12 16.32 14.79
CA ALA A 17 5.24 15.92 13.40
C ALA A 17 3.97 16.35 12.64
N ALA A 18 4.11 17.22 11.64
CA ALA A 18 2.97 17.72 10.88
C ALA A 18 2.25 16.56 10.17
N PHE A 19 0.95 16.41 10.44
CA PHE A 19 0.09 15.49 9.71
C PHE A 19 0.05 15.87 8.22
N MET A 20 0.03 14.87 7.35
CA MET A 20 -0.20 15.06 5.91
C MET A 20 -1.16 13.98 5.42
N ASN A 21 -2.00 14.34 4.45
CA ASN A 21 -2.83 13.41 3.70
C ASN A 21 -2.39 13.46 2.24
N PHE A 22 -2.40 12.32 1.56
CA PHE A 22 -2.09 12.25 0.14
C PHE A 22 -2.88 11.12 -0.51
N THR A 23 -3.11 11.23 -1.81
CA THR A 23 -3.83 10.24 -2.62
C THR A 23 -2.88 9.64 -3.65
N VAL A 24 -3.02 8.33 -3.90
CA VAL A 24 -2.28 7.62 -4.96
C VAL A 24 -3.25 6.80 -5.79
N TYR A 25 -2.97 6.68 -7.08
CA TYR A 25 -3.80 5.97 -8.04
C TYR A 25 -3.05 4.77 -8.61
N SER A 26 -3.75 3.65 -8.72
CA SER A 26 -3.24 2.49 -9.43
C SER A 26 -3.11 2.80 -10.93
N SER A 27 -2.46 1.92 -11.67
CA SER A 27 -2.68 1.88 -13.12
C SER A 27 -4.16 1.58 -13.41
N PRO A 28 -4.73 2.12 -14.50
CA PRO A 28 -6.10 1.82 -14.90
C PRO A 28 -6.32 0.31 -15.07
N VAL A 29 -7.51 -0.16 -14.70
CA VAL A 29 -7.95 -1.54 -14.87
C VAL A 29 -9.18 -1.52 -15.77
N GLN A 30 -9.15 -2.29 -16.86
CA GLN A 30 -10.27 -2.43 -17.78
C GLN A 30 -10.75 -3.88 -17.73
N LEU A 31 -12.05 -4.07 -17.57
CA LEU A 31 -12.67 -5.39 -17.47
C LEU A 31 -13.96 -5.46 -18.29
N ARG A 32 -14.23 -6.60 -18.93
CA ARG A 32 -15.54 -6.96 -19.45
C ARG A 32 -16.42 -7.55 -18.35
N TYR A 33 -17.72 -7.65 -18.60
CA TYR A 33 -18.64 -8.29 -17.65
C TYR A 33 -18.18 -9.72 -17.30
N GLY A 34 -18.12 -10.00 -16.00
CA GLY A 34 -17.68 -11.28 -15.46
C GLY A 34 -16.15 -11.50 -15.46
N GLU A 35 -15.36 -10.58 -16.03
CA GLU A 35 -13.91 -10.68 -15.95
C GLU A 35 -13.39 -10.28 -14.57
N VAL A 36 -12.27 -10.90 -14.22
CA VAL A 36 -11.58 -10.71 -12.94
C VAL A 36 -10.18 -10.19 -13.21
N PHE A 37 -9.87 -9.03 -12.64
CA PHE A 37 -8.49 -8.58 -12.50
C PHE A 37 -7.94 -9.14 -11.20
N ASN A 38 -6.97 -10.04 -11.24
CA ASN A 38 -6.24 -10.48 -10.05
C ASN A 38 -4.74 -10.39 -10.33
N SER A 39 -4.17 -9.21 -10.15
CA SER A 39 -2.79 -8.98 -10.55
C SER A 39 -2.10 -7.92 -9.71
N LEU A 40 -0.81 -8.17 -9.46
CA LEU A 40 0.10 -7.20 -8.90
C LEU A 40 0.48 -6.23 -10.02
N GLN A 41 0.30 -4.93 -9.79
CA GLN A 41 0.77 -3.91 -10.73
C GLN A 41 2.24 -3.60 -10.51
N GLY A 42 2.89 -2.90 -11.45
CA GLY A 42 4.26 -2.44 -11.28
C GLY A 42 4.40 -1.33 -10.21
N PRO A 43 5.65 -0.92 -9.89
CA PRO A 43 5.89 0.17 -8.95
C PRO A 43 5.37 1.50 -9.47
N LEU A 44 4.54 2.14 -8.67
CA LEU A 44 3.97 3.46 -8.93
C LEU A 44 4.60 4.45 -7.96
N ARG A 45 5.03 5.62 -8.45
CA ARG A 45 5.66 6.63 -7.61
C ARG A 45 4.67 7.20 -6.60
N LEU A 46 5.13 7.37 -5.37
CA LEU A 46 4.42 8.19 -4.38
C LEU A 46 4.57 9.69 -4.74
N PRO A 47 3.71 10.58 -4.20
CA PRO A 47 3.84 12.02 -4.42
C PRO A 47 5.23 12.53 -4.01
N ALA A 48 5.81 13.41 -4.82
CA ALA A 48 7.18 13.87 -4.63
C ALA A 48 7.41 14.49 -3.24
N GLU A 49 6.42 15.21 -2.71
CA GLU A 49 6.44 15.75 -1.35
C GLU A 49 6.58 14.69 -0.25
N VAL A 50 5.96 13.51 -0.41
CA VAL A 50 6.10 12.38 0.52
C VAL A 50 7.52 11.84 0.42
N VAL A 51 7.98 11.56 -0.80
CA VAL A 51 9.30 10.98 -1.05
C VAL A 51 10.41 11.90 -0.50
N ASN A 52 10.36 13.19 -0.84
CA ASN A 52 11.34 14.18 -0.42
C ASN A 52 11.39 14.34 1.11
N ARG A 53 10.23 14.29 1.78
CA ARG A 53 10.15 14.41 3.24
C ARG A 53 10.89 13.30 3.99
N TYR A 54 11.01 12.11 3.39
CA TYR A 54 11.62 10.94 4.03
C TYR A 54 12.89 10.44 3.31
N ALA A 55 13.45 11.23 2.38
CA ALA A 55 14.56 10.83 1.52
C ALA A 55 15.85 10.52 2.31
N ASP A 56 16.11 11.25 3.40
CA ASP A 56 17.31 11.06 4.22
C ASP A 56 17.29 9.77 5.06
N GLY A 57 16.10 9.17 5.25
CA GLY A 57 15.88 7.99 6.09
C GLY A 57 16.08 8.19 7.58
N LYS A 58 16.27 9.43 8.06
CA LYS A 58 16.33 9.75 9.49
C LYS A 58 14.94 9.77 10.13
N SER A 59 13.92 10.03 9.31
CA SER A 59 12.51 9.98 9.68
C SER A 59 11.79 8.84 8.96
N ALA A 60 10.70 8.37 9.57
CA ALA A 60 9.83 7.35 8.99
C ALA A 60 8.42 7.90 8.77
N LEU A 61 7.76 7.42 7.71
CA LEU A 61 6.34 7.67 7.49
C LEU A 61 5.55 6.78 8.45
N ALA A 62 4.82 7.41 9.37
CA ALA A 62 3.89 6.74 10.28
C ALA A 62 2.46 6.91 9.75
N ILE A 63 1.93 5.85 9.15
CA ILE A 63 0.56 5.80 8.63
C ILE A 63 -0.38 5.49 9.79
N THR A 64 -1.27 6.44 10.10
CA THR A 64 -2.31 6.32 11.14
C THR A 64 -3.64 5.80 10.59
N GLY A 65 -3.76 5.75 9.27
CA GLY A 65 -4.88 5.13 8.59
C GLY A 65 -4.89 5.43 7.10
N PHE A 66 -5.83 4.82 6.38
CA PHE A 66 -5.99 5.01 4.95
C PHE A 66 -7.45 4.69 4.54
N ASP A 67 -7.82 5.16 3.35
CA ASP A 67 -9.10 4.87 2.72
C ASP A 67 -8.83 4.24 1.35
N VAL A 68 -9.67 3.29 0.96
CA VAL A 68 -9.59 2.65 -0.36
C VAL A 68 -10.93 2.81 -1.04
N ASP A 69 -10.90 3.27 -2.28
CA ASP A 69 -12.09 3.38 -3.12
C ASP A 69 -11.70 3.12 -4.58
N MET A 70 -12.71 2.87 -5.40
CA MET A 70 -12.53 2.77 -6.84
C MET A 70 -13.21 3.94 -7.53
N VAL A 71 -12.47 4.60 -8.40
CA VAL A 71 -12.92 5.78 -9.13
C VAL A 71 -12.66 5.59 -10.63
N ARG A 72 -13.58 6.11 -11.44
CA ARG A 72 -13.34 6.41 -12.86
C ARG A 72 -12.80 7.83 -12.94
N ARG A 73 -11.71 8.00 -13.68
CA ARG A 73 -11.10 9.31 -13.89
C ARG A 73 -11.42 9.79 -15.29
N GLY A 74 -12.02 10.98 -15.40
CA GLY A 74 -12.20 11.69 -16.65
C GLY A 74 -10.88 12.25 -17.18
N GLU A 75 -10.84 12.59 -18.47
CA GLU A 75 -9.69 13.26 -19.10
C GLU A 75 -9.40 14.64 -18.47
N ASP A 76 -10.43 15.28 -17.92
CA ASP A 76 -10.37 16.54 -17.17
C ASP A 76 -9.89 16.38 -15.72
N GLY A 77 -9.58 15.15 -15.30
CA GLY A 77 -9.17 14.83 -13.94
C GLY A 77 -10.33 14.66 -12.95
N SER A 78 -11.58 14.78 -13.39
CA SER A 78 -12.76 14.53 -12.56
C SER A 78 -12.79 13.07 -12.07
N GLU A 79 -13.36 12.85 -10.89
CA GLU A 79 -13.44 11.53 -10.27
C GLU A 79 -14.88 11.14 -9.98
N ILE A 80 -15.27 9.99 -10.50
CA ILE A 80 -16.59 9.41 -10.26
C ILE A 80 -16.39 8.07 -9.56
N LYS A 81 -16.90 7.94 -8.34
CA LYS A 81 -16.87 6.67 -7.61
C LYS A 81 -17.59 5.58 -8.42
N VAL A 82 -16.92 4.44 -8.61
CA VAL A 82 -17.49 3.27 -9.27
C VAL A 82 -18.57 2.71 -8.36
N LYS A 83 -19.79 2.46 -8.84
CA LYS A 83 -20.83 1.84 -8.01
C LYS A 83 -20.41 0.43 -7.56
N LEU A 84 -20.84 0.01 -6.38
CA LEU A 84 -20.45 -1.30 -5.84
C LEU A 84 -21.04 -2.48 -6.63
N ASP A 85 -22.19 -2.26 -7.29
CA ASP A 85 -22.83 -3.21 -8.20
C ASP A 85 -22.21 -3.20 -9.61
N ASP A 86 -21.45 -2.16 -9.96
CA ASP A 86 -20.69 -2.12 -11.20
C ASP A 86 -19.43 -2.98 -11.08
N HIS A 87 -18.63 -2.76 -10.03
CA HIS A 87 -17.38 -3.49 -9.79
C HIS A 87 -17.18 -3.75 -8.30
N TYR A 88 -16.73 -4.95 -8.01
CA TYR A 88 -16.48 -5.41 -6.67
C TYR A 88 -14.96 -5.59 -6.46
N LEU A 89 -14.35 -4.67 -5.71
CA LEU A 89 -13.00 -4.85 -5.18
C LEU A 89 -13.04 -5.90 -4.07
N HIS A 90 -12.76 -7.15 -4.39
CA HIS A 90 -12.88 -8.23 -3.43
C HIS A 90 -11.69 -8.25 -2.46
N HIS A 91 -10.47 -8.13 -2.97
CA HIS A 91 -9.24 -8.10 -2.15
C HIS A 91 -8.27 -7.03 -2.63
N TYR A 92 -7.44 -6.54 -1.71
CA TYR A 92 -6.28 -5.72 -2.07
C TYR A 92 -5.12 -5.92 -1.10
N ALA A 93 -3.90 -5.75 -1.61
CA ALA A 93 -2.69 -5.58 -0.83
C ALA A 93 -1.86 -4.43 -1.40
N LEU A 94 -1.58 -3.43 -0.58
CA LEU A 94 -0.83 -2.22 -0.89
C LEU A 94 0.55 -2.38 -0.27
N ASN A 95 1.55 -2.61 -1.11
CA ASN A 95 2.95 -2.71 -0.69
C ASN A 95 3.59 -1.32 -0.84
N LEU A 96 4.21 -0.79 0.22
CA LEU A 96 4.90 0.50 0.22
C LEU A 96 6.35 0.33 0.68
N GLY A 97 7.28 1.03 0.06
CA GLY A 97 8.70 0.94 0.39
C GLY A 97 9.59 1.72 -0.57
N SER A 98 10.90 1.46 -0.51
CA SER A 98 11.83 2.00 -1.50
C SER A 98 11.66 1.29 -2.85
N ASP A 99 11.98 1.99 -3.92
CA ASP A 99 11.93 1.48 -5.29
C ASP A 99 12.84 0.25 -5.42
N SER A 100 14.06 0.34 -4.91
CA SER A 100 15.02 -0.78 -4.91
C SER A 100 14.48 -2.04 -4.22
N ALA A 101 13.77 -1.92 -3.10
CA ALA A 101 13.21 -3.06 -2.39
C ALA A 101 12.03 -3.66 -3.16
N MET A 102 11.19 -2.83 -3.78
CA MET A 102 10.07 -3.29 -4.61
C MET A 102 10.55 -3.97 -5.88
N GLN A 103 11.54 -3.41 -6.58
CA GLN A 103 12.11 -4.03 -7.77
C GLN A 103 12.70 -5.40 -7.44
N LYS A 104 13.39 -5.53 -6.29
CA LYS A 104 13.90 -6.83 -5.83
C LYS A 104 12.78 -7.83 -5.52
N MET A 105 11.69 -7.38 -4.89
CA MET A 105 10.51 -8.23 -4.65
C MET A 105 9.92 -8.73 -5.97
N LEU A 106 9.76 -7.86 -6.95
CA LEU A 106 9.22 -8.19 -8.26
C LEU A 106 10.17 -9.09 -9.07
N GLY A 107 11.48 -8.84 -9.03
CA GLY A 107 12.48 -9.70 -9.66
C GLY A 107 12.45 -11.11 -9.09
N MET A 108 12.38 -11.26 -7.76
CA MET A 108 12.21 -12.57 -7.13
C MET A 108 10.90 -13.25 -7.54
N ALA A 109 9.80 -12.50 -7.70
CA ALA A 109 8.54 -13.06 -8.18
C ALA A 109 8.66 -13.56 -9.62
N HIS A 110 9.38 -12.83 -10.47
CA HIS A 110 9.65 -13.26 -11.83
C HIS A 110 10.48 -14.56 -11.90
N GLU A 111 11.45 -14.72 -11.00
CA GLU A 111 12.33 -15.89 -10.95
C GLU A 111 11.70 -17.13 -10.29
N ASP A 112 10.80 -16.94 -9.31
CA ASP A 112 10.17 -18.02 -8.54
C ASP A 112 8.64 -18.01 -8.69
N PRO A 113 8.06 -18.92 -9.51
CA PRO A 113 6.62 -19.02 -9.71
C PRO A 113 5.83 -19.30 -8.42
N MET A 114 6.42 -20.01 -7.45
CA MET A 114 5.79 -20.26 -6.16
C MET A 114 5.70 -18.96 -5.36
N PHE A 115 6.79 -18.20 -5.32
CA PHE A 115 6.80 -16.89 -4.68
C PHE A 115 5.85 -15.91 -5.36
N ALA A 116 5.82 -15.87 -6.70
CA ALA A 116 4.83 -15.10 -7.45
C ALA A 116 3.41 -15.45 -7.05
N ARG A 117 3.06 -16.74 -7.03
CA ARG A 117 1.72 -17.20 -6.62
C ARG A 117 1.38 -16.79 -5.19
N MET A 118 2.35 -16.77 -4.27
CA MET A 118 2.11 -16.31 -2.91
C MET A 118 1.91 -14.78 -2.82
N LEU A 119 2.56 -14.01 -3.69
CA LEU A 119 2.40 -12.56 -3.77
C LEU A 119 1.13 -12.12 -4.51
N SER A 120 0.69 -12.86 -5.53
CA SER A 120 -0.42 -12.49 -6.41
C SER A 120 -1.71 -13.29 -6.16
N GLY A 121 -1.67 -14.31 -5.31
CA GLY A 121 -2.86 -15.07 -4.95
C GLY A 121 -3.90 -14.19 -4.25
N CYS A 122 -5.18 -14.56 -4.35
CA CYS A 122 -6.31 -13.91 -3.68
C CYS A 122 -6.08 -13.69 -2.16
N HIS A 123 -5.13 -14.40 -1.57
CA HIS A 123 -4.72 -14.25 -0.17
C HIS A 123 -3.24 -13.89 0.01
N ALA A 124 -2.71 -12.90 -0.72
CA ALA A 124 -1.48 -12.20 -0.28
C ALA A 124 -1.52 -11.80 1.22
N MET A 125 -2.73 -11.80 1.81
CA MET A 125 -3.11 -11.85 3.22
C MET A 125 -2.42 -12.89 4.11
N LYS A 126 -1.87 -14.01 3.63
CA LYS A 126 -1.20 -14.95 4.55
C LYS A 126 0.00 -14.33 5.26
N ARG A 127 0.48 -13.15 4.83
CA ARG A 127 1.67 -12.42 5.32
C ARG A 127 2.95 -13.23 5.25
N THR A 128 2.91 -14.56 5.17
CA THR A 128 4.05 -15.47 5.22
C THR A 128 5.03 -15.20 4.10
N ALA A 129 4.59 -15.02 2.85
CA ALA A 129 5.51 -14.72 1.75
C ALA A 129 6.23 -13.39 1.93
N VAL A 130 5.49 -12.30 2.15
CA VAL A 130 6.11 -10.98 2.35
C VAL A 130 6.94 -10.95 3.62
N HIS A 131 6.54 -11.67 4.67
CA HIS A 131 7.31 -11.79 5.91
C HIS A 131 8.60 -12.58 5.70
N SER A 132 8.55 -13.71 5.00
CA SER A 132 9.71 -14.52 4.62
C SER A 132 10.66 -13.71 3.73
N PHE A 133 10.12 -12.97 2.76
CA PHE A 133 10.88 -12.05 1.92
C PHE A 133 11.54 -10.94 2.73
N ASN A 134 10.78 -10.23 3.58
CA ASN A 134 11.32 -9.22 4.48
C ASN A 134 12.39 -9.79 5.42
N THR A 135 12.22 -11.02 5.89
CA THR A 135 13.21 -11.71 6.73
C THR A 135 14.48 -12.01 5.95
N LYS A 136 14.37 -12.49 4.71
CA LYS A 136 15.51 -12.73 3.80
C LYS A 136 16.23 -11.41 3.49
N LEU A 137 15.51 -10.36 3.10
CA LEU A 137 16.08 -9.03 2.86
C LEU A 137 16.86 -8.51 4.06
N ARG A 138 16.28 -8.59 5.27
CA ARG A 138 16.95 -8.16 6.50
C ARG A 138 18.21 -8.94 6.81
N LYS A 139 18.27 -10.24 6.45
CA LYS A 139 19.48 -11.06 6.60
C LYS A 139 20.56 -10.65 5.60
N GLU A 140 20.18 -10.45 4.33
CA GLU A 140 21.13 -10.15 3.25
C GLU A 140 21.76 -8.76 3.34
N GLN A 141 21.04 -7.77 3.87
CA GLN A 141 21.44 -6.36 3.81
C GLN A 141 21.79 -5.78 5.20
N GLY A 142 21.88 -6.63 6.22
CA GLY A 142 22.05 -6.22 7.61
C GLY A 142 20.80 -5.58 8.21
N GLN A 143 20.71 -5.51 9.54
CA GLN A 143 19.55 -4.94 10.25
C GLN A 143 19.31 -3.45 9.94
N SER A 144 20.29 -2.75 9.36
CA SER A 144 20.36 -1.29 9.26
C SER A 144 20.04 -0.70 7.89
N GLY A 145 19.89 -1.50 6.82
CA GLY A 145 20.02 -0.98 5.45
C GLY A 145 18.77 -0.93 4.55
N VAL A 146 17.68 -1.64 4.88
CA VAL A 146 16.58 -1.85 3.91
C VAL A 146 15.30 -1.20 4.38
N GLY A 147 14.70 -0.40 3.48
CA GLY A 147 13.34 0.06 3.61
C GLY A 147 12.42 -1.16 3.79
N LYS A 148 11.88 -1.32 5.00
CA LYS A 148 10.88 -2.34 5.30
C LYS A 148 9.73 -2.17 4.32
N ILE A 149 9.44 -3.21 3.52
CA ILE A 149 8.20 -3.23 2.75
C ILE A 149 7.06 -3.32 3.76
N LEU A 150 6.25 -2.26 3.79
CA LEU A 150 5.01 -2.22 4.51
C LEU A 150 3.91 -2.79 3.62
N VAL A 151 3.13 -3.73 4.15
CA VAL A 151 1.94 -4.25 3.49
C VAL A 151 0.70 -3.80 4.26
N LEU A 152 -0.20 -3.10 3.59
CA LEU A 152 -1.54 -2.80 4.07
C LEU A 152 -2.52 -3.56 3.19
N GLY A 153 -3.55 -4.20 3.73
CA GLY A 153 -4.42 -5.00 2.88
C GLY A 153 -5.62 -5.52 3.64
N SER A 154 -6.63 -5.92 2.88
CA SER A 154 -7.79 -6.60 3.44
C SER A 154 -8.45 -7.54 2.43
N ALA A 155 -9.27 -8.46 2.96
CA ALA A 155 -10.01 -9.45 2.20
C ALA A 155 -11.48 -9.05 1.89
N SER A 156 -11.85 -7.80 2.17
CA SER A 156 -13.22 -7.29 2.07
C SER A 156 -13.27 -5.92 1.38
N GLY A 157 -12.56 -5.75 0.25
CA GLY A 157 -12.21 -4.43 -0.30
C GLY A 157 -13.36 -3.43 -0.43
N ALA A 158 -14.41 -3.81 -1.14
CA ALA A 158 -15.61 -3.00 -1.39
C ALA A 158 -16.48 -2.79 -0.14
N GLU A 159 -16.41 -3.70 0.83
CA GLU A 159 -17.10 -3.56 2.13
C GLU A 159 -16.45 -2.47 3.00
N TYR A 160 -15.26 -1.97 2.62
CA TYR A 160 -14.61 -0.85 3.29
C TYR A 160 -14.91 0.52 2.69
N ARG A 161 -15.77 0.62 1.68
CA ARG A 161 -16.19 1.93 1.17
C ARG A 161 -16.85 2.74 2.30
N ASN A 162 -16.36 3.96 2.51
CA ASN A 162 -16.77 4.82 3.62
C ASN A 162 -16.52 4.20 5.02
N ASN A 163 -15.66 3.19 5.11
CA ASN A 163 -15.22 2.59 6.37
C ASN A 163 -13.72 2.85 6.56
N PRO A 164 -13.36 3.99 7.16
CA PRO A 164 -11.99 4.43 7.24
C PRO A 164 -11.12 3.43 8.01
N GLN A 165 -10.03 2.96 7.39
CA GLN A 165 -9.08 2.05 8.04
C GLN A 165 -8.18 2.87 8.96
N ARG A 166 -8.61 3.10 10.20
CA ARG A 166 -7.84 3.87 11.19
C ARG A 166 -7.21 2.93 12.20
N PHE A 167 -5.98 3.24 12.59
CA PHE A 167 -5.35 2.60 13.74
C PHE A 167 -5.75 3.36 15.00
N GLU A 168 -6.17 2.63 16.04
CA GLU A 168 -6.39 3.24 17.35
C GLU A 168 -5.07 3.82 17.88
N LYS A 169 -5.13 4.93 18.62
CA LYS A 169 -3.93 5.48 19.24
C LYS A 169 -3.41 4.50 20.30
N PRO A 170 -2.08 4.29 20.41
CA PRO A 170 -1.00 4.97 19.69
C PRO A 170 -0.53 4.22 18.44
N PHE A 171 -1.25 3.23 17.93
CA PHE A 171 -0.79 2.34 16.87
C PHE A 171 -0.64 3.04 15.51
N ARG A 172 0.33 2.56 14.73
CA ARG A 172 0.70 3.09 13.40
C ARG A 172 1.44 2.03 12.59
N ALA A 173 1.27 2.09 11.28
CA ALA A 173 2.09 1.35 10.34
C ALA A 173 3.27 2.22 9.89
N VAL A 174 4.50 1.70 9.96
CA VAL A 174 5.71 2.51 9.75
C VAL A 174 6.52 1.99 8.57
N VAL A 175 6.91 2.91 7.67
CA VAL A 175 7.79 2.65 6.52
C VAL A 175 8.87 3.73 6.45
N VAL A 176 10.10 3.32 6.13
CA VAL A 176 11.28 4.20 6.01
C VAL A 176 11.63 4.34 4.54
N LYS A 177 11.97 5.56 4.11
CA LYS A 177 12.25 5.91 2.70
C LYS A 177 11.18 5.38 1.72
N PRO A 178 9.89 5.69 1.92
CA PRO A 178 8.86 5.31 0.96
C PRO A 178 9.03 6.10 -0.34
N GLU A 179 9.20 5.40 -1.46
CA GLU A 179 9.40 5.99 -2.79
C GLU A 179 8.31 5.58 -3.78
N VAL A 180 7.82 4.35 -3.62
CA VAL A 180 6.85 3.73 -4.51
C VAL A 180 5.82 2.91 -3.72
N TRP A 181 4.72 2.61 -4.39
CA TRP A 181 3.78 1.59 -3.94
C TRP A 181 3.45 0.61 -5.08
N VAL A 182 3.13 -0.63 -4.71
CA VAL A 182 2.86 -1.75 -5.63
C VAL A 182 1.54 -2.39 -5.20
N PRO A 183 0.41 -2.03 -5.83
CA PRO A 183 -0.89 -2.59 -5.47
C PRO A 183 -1.12 -3.96 -6.12
N LEU A 184 -1.53 -4.93 -5.31
CA LEU A 184 -2.26 -6.12 -5.74
C LEU A 184 -3.75 -5.80 -5.65
N LEU A 185 -4.45 -5.93 -6.76
CA LEU A 185 -5.90 -5.68 -6.83
C LEU A 185 -6.60 -6.95 -7.30
N HIS A 186 -7.68 -7.30 -6.60
CA HIS A 186 -8.60 -8.36 -6.99
C HIS A 186 -9.98 -7.75 -7.22
N ILE A 187 -10.29 -7.44 -8.49
CA ILE A 187 -11.50 -6.71 -8.90
C ILE A 187 -12.32 -7.60 -9.81
N ILE A 188 -13.63 -7.62 -9.59
CA ILE A 188 -14.60 -8.34 -10.42
C ILE A 188 -15.54 -7.31 -11.05
N ASN A 189 -15.70 -7.34 -12.37
CA ASN A 189 -16.72 -6.53 -13.04
C ASN A 189 -18.06 -7.26 -13.02
N THR A 190 -19.01 -6.72 -12.25
CA THR A 190 -20.37 -7.26 -12.10
C THR A 190 -21.40 -6.47 -12.92
N LYS A 191 -20.96 -5.42 -13.63
CA LYS A 191 -21.82 -4.61 -14.49
C LYS A 191 -22.20 -5.38 -15.75
N GLY A 192 -23.43 -5.88 -15.79
CA GLY A 192 -24.00 -6.43 -17.01
C GLY A 192 -23.97 -5.42 -18.15
N SER A 193 -23.72 -5.88 -19.37
CA SER A 193 -23.90 -5.08 -20.58
C SER A 193 -25.36 -5.17 -21.04
N THR A 194 -26.04 -4.05 -21.22
CA THR A 194 -27.31 -4.01 -21.98
C THR A 194 -27.06 -4.02 -23.50
N SER A 195 -25.81 -3.88 -23.93
CA SER A 195 -25.38 -3.96 -25.32
C SER A 195 -24.97 -5.39 -25.70
N SER A 196 -25.32 -5.82 -26.92
CA SER A 196 -24.92 -7.11 -27.51
C SER A 196 -23.40 -7.23 -27.74
N LYS A 197 -22.67 -6.11 -27.74
CA LYS A 197 -21.20 -6.07 -27.68
C LYS A 197 -20.81 -5.74 -26.25
N MET A 198 -20.19 -6.66 -25.51
CA MET A 198 -19.71 -6.40 -24.15
C MET A 198 -18.62 -5.31 -24.20
N PRO A 199 -18.92 -4.06 -23.82
CA PRO A 199 -17.91 -3.03 -23.82
C PRO A 199 -16.98 -3.24 -22.61
N TRP A 200 -15.73 -2.81 -22.74
CA TRP A 200 -14.86 -2.67 -21.58
C TRP A 200 -15.45 -1.61 -20.64
N SER A 201 -15.54 -1.92 -19.35
CA SER A 201 -15.72 -0.86 -18.36
C SER A 201 -14.35 -0.29 -18.01
N PRO A 202 -14.16 1.04 -18.13
CA PRO A 202 -13.09 1.73 -17.45
C PRO A 202 -13.35 1.78 -15.93
#